data_AF-A0A1A0JDS9-F1
#
_entry.id   AF-A0A1A0JDS9-F1
#
_cell.length_a   1.000
_cell.length_b   1.000
_cell.length_c   1.000
_cell.angle_alpha   90.00
_cell.angle_beta   90.00
_cell.angle_gamma   90.00
#
_symmetry.space_group_name_H-M   'P 1'
#
loop_
_entity.id
_entity.type
_entity.pdbx_description
1 polymer ?
#
loop_
_entity_poly.entity_id
_entity_poly.type
_entity_poly.pdbx_seq_one_letter_code
_entity_poly.pdbx_strand_id
1 'polypeptide(L)'
;MTLTRNDALALLTDSLSTRRRRGAKRLRALADPTAAARIRTALEHEVLDKRTWETQYQLIMALGTTGSGADVELLKKLALQPRSATTVNAALNDAIVRLGRDADNDPAPALWCLQQDVELLADGALRAVAMLRLKFPDSAVDAVLDYAEANFHDLNHKFLAYWPAVAAAGWSGPRVRMFLTRCSQDSREIIAAAATDALNGCYGNYMSVL
;
A
#
# COMPACT_ATOMS: atom_id res chain seq x y z
N MET A 1 -10.63 25.97 -11.37
CA MET A 1 -11.59 24.98 -11.91
C MET A 1 -11.12 23.57 -11.60
N THR A 2 -12.02 22.74 -11.07
CA THR A 2 -11.76 21.31 -10.85
C THR A 2 -11.86 20.58 -12.18
N LEU A 3 -10.85 19.77 -12.52
CA LEU A 3 -10.83 19.00 -13.77
C LEU A 3 -12.01 18.01 -13.81
N THR A 4 -12.71 17.94 -14.94
CA THR A 4 -13.69 16.89 -15.18
C THR A 4 -12.99 15.54 -15.41
N ARG A 5 -13.76 14.45 -15.44
CA ARG A 5 -13.24 13.11 -15.80
C ARG A 5 -12.57 13.13 -17.18
N ASN A 6 -13.23 13.71 -18.17
CA ASN A 6 -12.73 13.72 -19.55
C ASN A 6 -11.45 14.56 -19.68
N ASP A 7 -11.39 15.71 -18.98
CA ASP A 7 -10.16 16.52 -18.94
C ASP A 7 -9.02 15.72 -18.30
N ALA A 8 -9.27 15.07 -17.16
CA ALA A 8 -8.26 14.28 -16.46
C ALA A 8 -7.75 13.10 -17.29
N LEU A 9 -8.65 12.44 -18.04
CA LEU A 9 -8.30 11.40 -18.98
C LEU A 9 -7.45 11.92 -20.15
N ALA A 10 -7.78 13.09 -20.72
CA ALA A 10 -7.00 13.72 -21.78
C ALA A 10 -5.57 14.06 -21.33
N LEU A 11 -5.40 14.44 -20.06
CA LEU A 11 -4.08 14.71 -19.51
C LEU A 11 -3.17 13.48 -19.44
N LEU A 12 -3.68 12.25 -19.48
CA LEU A 12 -2.85 11.03 -19.38
C LEU A 12 -1.89 10.83 -20.56
N THR A 13 -2.15 11.47 -21.70
CA THR A 13 -1.31 11.39 -22.90
C THR A 13 -0.57 12.71 -23.19
N ASP A 14 -0.58 13.64 -22.24
CA ASP A 14 0.09 14.93 -22.38
C ASP A 14 1.62 14.73 -22.43
N SER A 15 2.31 15.57 -23.20
CA SER A 15 3.78 15.49 -23.32
C SER A 15 4.48 15.77 -21.98
N LEU A 16 3.86 16.58 -21.11
CA LEU A 16 4.41 16.93 -19.81
C LEU A 16 4.02 15.91 -18.72
N SER A 17 5.03 15.28 -18.11
CA SER A 17 4.83 14.32 -17.01
C SER A 17 4.03 14.91 -15.83
N THR A 18 4.25 16.19 -15.51
CA THR A 18 3.50 16.88 -14.45
C THR A 18 2.01 16.99 -14.74
N ARG A 19 1.61 17.10 -16.01
CA ARG A 19 0.22 17.13 -16.45
C ARG A 19 -0.40 15.74 -16.39
N ARG A 20 0.32 14.70 -16.84
CA ARG A 20 -0.09 13.29 -16.67
C ARG A 20 -0.32 12.94 -15.21
N ARG A 21 0.60 13.31 -14.33
CA ARG A 21 0.50 13.15 -12.86
C ARG A 21 -0.75 13.81 -12.28
N ARG A 22 -1.07 15.03 -12.74
CA ARG A 22 -2.28 15.76 -12.33
C ARG A 22 -3.55 15.03 -12.78
N GLY A 23 -3.56 14.51 -14.01
CA GLY A 23 -4.64 13.66 -14.51
C GLY A 23 -4.85 12.42 -13.62
N ALA A 24 -3.78 11.67 -13.36
CA ALA A 24 -3.81 10.48 -12.51
C ALA A 24 -4.35 10.78 -11.09
N LYS A 25 -3.85 11.84 -10.43
CA LYS A 25 -4.36 12.29 -9.12
C LYS A 25 -5.86 12.57 -9.15
N ARG A 26 -6.34 13.23 -10.20
CA ARG A 26 -7.77 13.54 -10.32
C ARG A 26 -8.60 12.29 -10.55
N LEU A 27 -8.15 11.36 -11.40
CA LEU A 27 -8.87 10.12 -11.67
C LEU A 27 -8.94 9.23 -10.42
N ARG A 28 -7.86 9.16 -9.64
CA ARG A 28 -7.87 8.51 -8.32
C ARG A 28 -8.95 9.11 -7.41
N ALA A 29 -9.02 10.43 -7.33
CA ALA A 29 -9.99 11.12 -6.49
C ALA A 29 -11.45 10.94 -6.97
N LEU A 30 -11.65 10.72 -8.27
CA LEU A 30 -12.97 10.42 -8.85
C LEU A 30 -13.38 8.96 -8.63
N ALA A 31 -12.41 8.04 -8.51
CA ALA A 31 -12.61 6.62 -8.26
C ALA A 31 -13.61 5.93 -9.22
N ASP A 32 -13.67 6.39 -10.47
CA ASP A 32 -14.55 5.84 -11.50
C ASP A 32 -13.89 4.63 -12.19
N PRO A 33 -14.44 3.41 -12.04
CA PRO A 33 -13.85 2.19 -12.62
C PRO A 33 -13.73 2.22 -14.14
N THR A 34 -14.57 3.01 -14.82
CA THR A 34 -14.54 3.11 -16.29
C THR A 34 -13.26 3.81 -16.81
N ALA A 35 -12.47 4.42 -15.93
CA ALA A 35 -11.17 5.00 -16.28
C ALA A 35 -10.01 3.98 -16.28
N ALA A 36 -10.20 2.80 -15.68
CA ALA A 36 -9.12 1.84 -15.41
C ALA A 36 -8.32 1.45 -16.65
N ALA A 37 -8.98 1.13 -17.77
CA ALA A 37 -8.30 0.72 -19.00
C ALA A 37 -7.36 1.81 -19.54
N ARG A 38 -7.77 3.08 -19.48
CA ARG A 38 -6.94 4.21 -19.91
C ARG A 38 -5.79 4.48 -18.94
N ILE A 39 -6.02 4.31 -17.64
CA ILE A 39 -4.97 4.43 -16.62
C ILE A 39 -3.93 3.32 -16.79
N ARG A 40 -4.37 2.08 -17.02
CA ARG A 40 -3.50 0.92 -17.31
C ARG A 40 -2.60 1.20 -18.52
N THR A 41 -3.20 1.62 -19.64
CA THR A 41 -2.45 1.97 -20.85
C THR A 41 -1.42 3.08 -20.59
N ALA A 42 -1.81 4.11 -19.83
CA ALA A 42 -0.89 5.18 -19.46
C ALA A 42 0.25 4.69 -18.55
N LEU A 43 -0.04 3.79 -17.60
CA LEU A 43 0.96 3.18 -16.71
C LEU A 43 1.97 2.35 -17.49
N GLU A 44 1.50 1.48 -18.40
CA GLU A 44 2.37 0.64 -19.25
C GLU A 44 3.35 1.47 -20.08
N HIS A 45 2.93 2.65 -20.53
CA HIS A 45 3.82 3.60 -21.21
C HIS A 45 4.74 4.33 -20.21
N GLU A 46 4.22 4.80 -19.07
CA GLU A 46 4.98 5.60 -18.12
C GLU A 46 6.13 4.83 -17.47
N VAL A 47 5.97 3.52 -17.25
CA VAL A 47 7.01 2.68 -16.62
C VAL A 47 8.26 2.52 -17.46
N LEU A 48 8.21 2.88 -18.75
CA LEU A 48 9.36 2.88 -19.65
C LEU A 48 10.32 4.05 -19.36
N ASP A 49 9.83 5.17 -18.81
CA ASP A 49 10.65 6.33 -18.44
C ASP A 49 10.94 6.33 -16.94
N LYS A 50 12.14 5.88 -16.55
CA LYS A 50 12.57 5.81 -15.14
C LYS A 50 12.63 7.17 -14.44
N ARG A 51 12.61 8.29 -15.18
CA ARG A 51 12.71 9.64 -14.62
C ARG A 51 11.38 10.17 -14.08
N THR A 52 10.27 9.52 -14.40
CA THR A 52 8.91 10.02 -14.07
C THR A 52 8.26 9.25 -12.92
N TRP A 53 9.06 8.91 -11.91
CA TRP A 53 8.62 8.05 -10.81
C TRP A 53 7.39 8.60 -10.07
N GLU A 54 7.24 9.92 -9.90
CA GLU A 54 6.04 10.48 -9.26
C GLU A 54 4.78 10.25 -10.10
N THR A 55 4.92 10.24 -11.42
CA THR A 55 3.81 9.98 -12.33
C THR A 55 3.46 8.51 -12.33
N GLN A 56 4.46 7.62 -12.37
CA GLN A 56 4.26 6.17 -12.18
C GLN A 56 3.52 5.90 -10.87
N TYR A 57 4.00 6.48 -9.76
CA TYR A 57 3.37 6.36 -8.45
C TYR A 57 1.89 6.75 -8.49
N GLN A 58 1.55 7.92 -9.05
CA GLN A 58 0.16 8.38 -9.07
C GLN A 58 -0.73 7.55 -10.02
N LEU A 59 -0.19 7.04 -11.13
CA LEU A 59 -0.89 6.12 -12.02
C LEU A 59 -1.19 4.79 -11.34
N ILE A 60 -0.22 4.23 -10.60
CA ILE A 60 -0.41 3.01 -9.82
C ILE A 60 -1.47 3.21 -8.75
N MET A 61 -1.42 4.30 -7.98
CA MET A 61 -2.44 4.59 -6.96
C MET A 61 -3.83 4.79 -7.58
N ALA A 62 -3.90 5.43 -8.76
CA ALA A 62 -5.16 5.59 -9.49
C ALA A 62 -5.68 4.24 -9.99
N LEU A 63 -4.81 3.37 -10.49
CA LEU A 63 -5.16 2.02 -10.94
C LEU A 63 -5.62 1.16 -9.76
N GLY A 64 -4.92 1.19 -8.62
CA GLY A 64 -5.31 0.50 -7.39
C GLY A 64 -6.68 0.92 -6.83
N THR A 65 -7.16 2.11 -7.22
CA THR A 65 -8.49 2.64 -6.81
C THR A 65 -9.59 2.33 -7.83
N THR A 66 -9.25 2.25 -9.13
CA THR A 66 -10.23 2.15 -10.23
C THR A 66 -10.24 0.79 -10.92
N GLY A 67 -9.16 0.02 -10.80
CA GLY A 67 -8.92 -1.24 -11.46
C GLY A 67 -9.66 -2.42 -10.84
N SER A 68 -9.25 -3.61 -11.24
CA SER A 68 -9.84 -4.89 -10.83
C SER A 68 -8.77 -5.96 -10.61
N GLY A 69 -9.16 -7.17 -10.19
CA GLY A 69 -8.24 -8.30 -10.08
C GLY A 69 -7.45 -8.60 -11.37
N ALA A 70 -7.99 -8.25 -12.54
CA ALA A 70 -7.31 -8.41 -13.83
C ALA A 70 -6.06 -7.51 -13.99
N ASP A 71 -5.84 -6.51 -13.13
CA ASP A 71 -4.66 -5.64 -13.11
C ASP A 71 -3.50 -6.20 -12.26
N VAL A 72 -3.76 -7.20 -11.41
CA VAL A 72 -2.83 -7.63 -10.36
C VAL A 72 -1.55 -8.21 -10.92
N GLU A 73 -1.65 -9.03 -11.97
CA GLU A 73 -0.46 -9.64 -12.59
C GLU A 73 0.44 -8.60 -13.27
N LEU A 74 -0.12 -7.52 -13.81
CA LEU A 74 0.69 -6.38 -14.28
C LEU A 74 1.43 -5.74 -13.10
N LEU A 75 0.72 -5.45 -12.00
CA LEU A 75 1.30 -4.81 -10.83
C LEU A 75 2.41 -5.66 -10.18
N LYS A 76 2.21 -6.97 -10.04
CA LYS A 76 3.24 -7.89 -9.53
C LYS A 76 4.48 -7.90 -10.42
N LYS A 77 4.31 -7.97 -11.75
CA LYS A 77 5.43 -7.88 -12.70
C LYS A 77 6.18 -6.56 -12.54
N LEU A 78 5.49 -5.45 -12.33
CA LEU A 78 6.12 -4.15 -12.11
C LEU A 78 6.84 -4.06 -10.75
N ALA A 79 6.33 -4.72 -9.72
CA ALA A 79 6.91 -4.74 -8.38
C ALA A 79 8.24 -5.50 -8.32
N LEU A 80 8.40 -6.53 -9.14
CA LEU A 80 9.64 -7.32 -9.21
C LEU A 80 10.73 -6.69 -10.09
N GLN A 81 10.45 -5.57 -10.75
CA GLN A 81 11.45 -4.87 -11.55
C GLN A 81 12.36 -4.00 -10.67
N PRO A 82 13.69 -4.02 -10.88
CA PRO A 82 14.59 -3.10 -10.20
C PRO A 82 14.23 -1.64 -10.50
N ARG A 83 14.14 -0.80 -9.47
CA ARG A 83 13.82 0.64 -9.58
C ARG A 83 14.75 1.45 -8.70
N SER A 84 15.08 2.65 -9.14
CA SER A 84 15.84 3.63 -8.35
C SER A 84 14.96 4.35 -7.32
N ALA A 85 13.68 4.55 -7.63
CA ALA A 85 12.71 5.19 -6.74
C ALA A 85 11.87 4.14 -6.01
N THR A 86 12.33 3.69 -4.85
CA THR A 86 11.69 2.62 -4.05
C THR A 86 10.30 3.01 -3.53
N THR A 87 9.98 4.31 -3.44
CA THR A 87 8.62 4.81 -3.14
C THR A 87 7.55 4.30 -4.12
N VAL A 88 7.92 3.98 -5.36
CA VAL A 88 6.98 3.38 -6.33
C VAL A 88 6.52 1.99 -5.87
N ASN A 89 7.38 1.24 -5.17
CA ASN A 89 7.03 -0.07 -4.61
C ASN A 89 5.92 0.05 -3.56
N ALA A 90 5.90 1.15 -2.79
CA ALA A 90 4.84 1.47 -1.83
C ALA A 90 3.48 1.79 -2.49
N ALA A 91 3.44 2.21 -3.75
CA ALA A 91 2.18 2.29 -4.49
C ALA A 91 1.76 0.93 -5.06
N LEU A 92 2.74 0.16 -5.56
CA LEU A 92 2.49 -1.14 -6.17
C LEU A 92 1.89 -2.12 -5.17
N ASN A 93 2.43 -2.22 -3.96
CA ASN A 93 1.91 -3.11 -2.94
C ASN A 93 0.50 -2.72 -2.45
N ASP A 94 0.19 -1.42 -2.29
CA ASP A 94 -1.14 -0.96 -1.91
C ASP A 94 -2.16 -1.32 -3.00
N ALA A 95 -1.79 -1.13 -4.27
CA ALA A 95 -2.63 -1.55 -5.39
C ALA A 95 -2.78 -3.08 -5.48
N ILE A 96 -1.70 -3.85 -5.29
CA ILE A 96 -1.73 -5.32 -5.27
C ILE A 96 -2.64 -5.82 -4.15
N VAL A 97 -2.49 -5.30 -2.93
CA VAL A 97 -3.33 -5.67 -1.80
C VAL A 97 -4.78 -5.28 -2.03
N ARG A 98 -5.07 -4.10 -2.59
CA ARG A 98 -6.45 -3.67 -2.89
C ARG A 98 -7.15 -4.53 -3.92
N LEU A 99 -6.47 -4.84 -5.03
CA LEU A 99 -7.08 -5.47 -6.20
C LEU A 99 -6.96 -6.99 -6.21
N GLY A 100 -5.96 -7.56 -5.52
CA GLY A 100 -5.63 -8.98 -5.56
C GLY A 100 -6.41 -9.87 -4.61
N ARG A 101 -7.33 -9.30 -3.82
CA ARG A 101 -8.11 -10.07 -2.85
C ARG A 101 -9.28 -10.78 -3.52
N ASP A 102 -9.37 -12.09 -3.31
CA ASP A 102 -10.51 -12.90 -3.76
C ASP A 102 -11.71 -12.81 -2.78
N ALA A 103 -11.46 -12.35 -1.55
CA ALA A 103 -12.47 -12.07 -0.52
C ALA A 103 -12.05 -10.86 0.32
N ASP A 104 -12.99 -10.20 1.00
CA ASP A 104 -12.73 -8.94 1.73
C ASP A 104 -11.50 -8.97 2.64
N ASN A 105 -11.26 -10.10 3.32
CA ASN A 105 -10.15 -10.30 4.26
C ASN A 105 -9.09 -11.30 3.75
N ASP A 106 -8.99 -11.49 2.45
CA ASP A 106 -8.00 -12.39 1.86
C ASP A 106 -6.57 -11.89 2.15
N PRO A 107 -5.74 -12.69 2.87
CA PRO A 107 -4.38 -12.31 3.20
C PRO A 107 -3.38 -12.56 2.07
N ALA A 108 -3.73 -13.36 1.05
CA ALA A 108 -2.79 -13.85 0.06
C ALA A 108 -2.00 -12.73 -0.66
N PRO A 109 -2.59 -11.59 -1.06
CA PRO A 109 -1.84 -10.51 -1.70
C PRO A 109 -0.82 -9.86 -0.78
N ALA A 110 -1.16 -9.69 0.50
CA ALA A 110 -0.25 -9.11 1.48
C ALA A 110 0.90 -10.09 1.74
N LEU A 111 0.60 -11.36 2.02
CA LEU A 111 1.61 -12.38 2.26
C LEU A 111 2.55 -12.57 1.07
N TRP A 112 2.04 -12.48 -0.16
CA TRP A 112 2.88 -12.47 -1.35
C TRP A 112 3.92 -11.33 -1.31
N CYS A 113 3.51 -10.10 -0.96
CA CYS A 113 4.44 -8.97 -0.84
C CYS A 113 5.51 -9.19 0.24
N LEU A 114 5.14 -9.78 1.39
CA LEU A 114 6.07 -10.07 2.49
C LEU A 114 7.14 -11.11 2.09
N GLN A 115 6.84 -11.98 1.13
CA GLN A 115 7.76 -13.02 0.65
C GLN A 115 8.78 -12.49 -0.37
N GLN A 116 8.63 -11.26 -0.88
CA GLN A 116 9.55 -10.73 -1.88
C GLN A 116 10.71 -9.99 -1.21
N ASP A 117 11.91 -10.21 -1.71
CA ASP A 117 13.11 -9.46 -1.32
C ASP A 117 13.20 -8.15 -2.13
N VAL A 118 12.22 -7.26 -1.92
CA VAL A 118 12.10 -5.97 -2.62
C VAL A 118 11.88 -4.86 -1.60
N GLU A 119 12.79 -3.88 -1.60
CA GLU A 119 12.76 -2.75 -0.68
C GLU A 119 11.41 -2.00 -0.70
N LEU A 120 10.89 -1.70 0.49
CA LEU A 120 9.60 -1.05 0.74
C LEU A 120 8.35 -1.80 0.24
N LEU A 121 8.47 -3.01 -0.33
CA LEU A 121 7.31 -3.76 -0.80
C LEU A 121 6.47 -4.30 0.37
N ALA A 122 7.10 -4.76 1.45
CA ALA A 122 6.37 -5.18 2.64
C ALA A 122 5.72 -4.01 3.38
N ASP A 123 6.40 -2.86 3.48
CA ASP A 123 5.91 -1.68 4.21
C ASP A 123 4.54 -1.22 3.70
N GLY A 124 4.43 -0.95 2.40
CA GLY A 124 3.16 -0.48 1.85
C GLY A 124 2.07 -1.58 1.80
N ALA A 125 2.44 -2.87 1.76
CA ALA A 125 1.48 -3.96 1.89
C ALA A 125 0.84 -3.94 3.30
N LEU A 126 1.67 -3.88 4.34
CA LEU A 126 1.23 -3.81 5.73
C LEU A 126 0.44 -2.53 6.00
N ARG A 127 0.85 -1.41 5.40
CA ARG A 127 0.06 -0.18 5.40
C ARG A 127 -1.33 -0.39 4.80
N ALA A 128 -1.44 -1.06 3.65
CA ALA A 128 -2.73 -1.31 3.02
C ALA A 128 -3.61 -2.19 3.91
N VAL A 129 -3.05 -3.22 4.55
CA VAL A 129 -3.73 -4.06 5.55
C VAL A 129 -4.31 -3.20 6.68
N ALA A 130 -3.50 -2.31 7.25
CA ALA A 130 -3.91 -1.38 8.29
C ALA A 130 -5.01 -0.42 7.84
N MET A 131 -4.81 0.29 6.72
CA MET A 131 -5.73 1.31 6.21
C MET A 131 -7.08 0.72 5.78
N LEU A 132 -7.07 -0.51 5.24
CA LEU A 132 -8.28 -1.23 4.85
C LEU A 132 -8.91 -2.00 6.01
N ARG A 133 -8.25 -2.03 7.17
CA ARG A 133 -8.72 -2.72 8.38
C ARG A 133 -9.02 -4.20 8.14
N LEU A 134 -8.15 -4.86 7.37
CA LEU A 134 -8.35 -6.26 6.99
C LEU A 134 -8.27 -7.17 8.22
N LYS A 135 -9.25 -8.06 8.37
CA LYS A 135 -9.36 -9.02 9.48
C LYS A 135 -8.93 -10.40 9.03
N PHE A 136 -7.62 -10.62 9.02
CA PHE A 136 -7.03 -11.88 8.58
C PHE A 136 -7.37 -13.04 9.52
N PRO A 137 -7.35 -14.29 9.02
CA PRO A 137 -7.37 -15.47 9.88
C PRO A 137 -6.11 -15.52 10.76
N ASP A 138 -6.21 -16.13 11.94
CA ASP A 138 -5.15 -16.16 12.95
C ASP A 138 -3.79 -16.59 12.39
N SER A 139 -3.75 -17.62 11.53
CA SER A 139 -2.50 -18.09 10.91
C SER A 139 -1.81 -17.04 10.04
N ALA A 140 -2.58 -16.18 9.36
CA ALA A 140 -2.04 -15.10 8.54
C ALA A 140 -1.66 -13.88 9.40
N VAL A 141 -2.38 -13.62 10.49
CA VAL A 141 -1.98 -12.64 11.50
C VAL A 141 -0.63 -13.03 12.08
N ASP A 142 -0.46 -14.28 12.51
CA ASP A 142 0.80 -14.79 13.06
C ASP A 142 1.95 -14.60 12.07
N ALA A 143 1.76 -14.94 10.79
CA ALA A 143 2.78 -14.74 9.75
C ALA A 143 3.18 -13.27 9.58
N VAL A 144 2.23 -12.33 9.65
CA VAL A 144 2.51 -10.89 9.58
C VAL A 144 3.30 -10.44 10.81
N LEU A 145 2.92 -10.90 12.00
CA LEU A 145 3.58 -10.54 13.26
C LEU A 145 4.99 -11.12 13.34
N ASP A 146 5.20 -12.35 12.89
CA ASP A 146 6.51 -12.99 12.82
C ASP A 146 7.44 -12.24 11.87
N TYR A 147 6.92 -11.83 10.70
CA TYR A 147 7.68 -11.00 9.76
C TYR A 147 8.07 -9.64 10.37
N ALA A 148 7.13 -8.98 11.05
CA ALA A 148 7.38 -7.68 11.69
C ALA A 148 8.40 -7.81 12.84
N GLU A 149 8.35 -8.89 13.61
CA GLU A 149 9.26 -9.14 14.72
C GLU A 149 10.67 -9.52 14.26
N ALA A 150 10.80 -10.31 13.19
CA ALA A 150 12.09 -10.65 12.59
C ALA A 150 12.85 -9.40 12.13
N ASN A 151 12.13 -8.35 11.74
CA ASN A 151 12.68 -7.10 11.22
C ASN A 151 12.54 -5.93 12.21
N PHE A 152 12.16 -6.21 13.46
CA PHE A 152 11.77 -5.18 14.44
C PHE A 152 12.86 -4.17 14.74
N HIS A 153 14.12 -4.63 14.69
CA HIS A 153 15.32 -3.85 14.99
C HIS A 153 15.97 -3.22 13.76
N ASP A 154 15.40 -3.41 12.57
CA ASP A 154 15.95 -2.82 11.36
C ASP A 154 15.69 -1.30 11.33
N LEU A 155 16.76 -0.53 11.53
CA LEU A 155 16.73 0.93 11.53
C LEU A 155 16.57 1.54 10.13
N ASN A 156 16.73 0.76 9.07
CA ASN A 156 16.39 1.19 7.70
C ASN A 156 14.88 1.09 7.46
N HIS A 157 14.20 0.19 8.19
CA HIS A 157 12.76 -0.04 8.11
C HIS A 157 12.05 0.45 9.38
N LYS A 158 12.31 1.72 9.76
CA LYS A 158 11.89 2.31 11.04
C LYS A 158 10.40 2.16 11.38
N PHE A 159 9.54 2.02 10.37
CA PHE A 159 8.09 1.96 10.50
C PHE A 159 7.50 0.57 10.21
N LEU A 160 8.31 -0.47 10.00
CA LEU A 160 7.77 -1.77 9.61
C LEU A 160 6.85 -2.38 10.68
N ALA A 161 7.17 -2.22 11.96
CA ALA A 161 6.31 -2.67 13.06
C ALA A 161 5.14 -1.72 13.34
N TYR A 162 5.16 -0.48 12.84
CA TYR A 162 4.06 0.48 13.03
C TYR A 162 2.78 0.00 12.35
N TRP A 163 2.83 -0.43 11.08
CA TRP A 163 1.63 -0.84 10.35
C TRP A 163 0.96 -2.11 10.92
N PRO A 164 1.69 -3.17 11.29
CA PRO A 164 1.12 -4.30 12.04
C PRO A 164 0.53 -3.89 13.39
N ALA A 165 1.16 -2.97 14.13
CA ALA A 165 0.62 -2.48 15.40
C ALA A 165 -0.72 -1.77 15.20
N VAL A 166 -0.84 -0.97 14.13
CA VAL A 166 -2.11 -0.36 13.72
C VAL A 166 -3.14 -1.43 13.32
N ALA A 167 -2.76 -2.36 12.44
CA ALA A 167 -3.69 -3.36 11.90
C ALA A 167 -4.26 -4.27 13.00
N ALA A 168 -3.44 -4.56 14.00
CA ALA A 168 -3.77 -5.36 15.18
C ALA A 168 -4.93 -4.80 16.02
N ALA A 169 -5.35 -3.54 15.85
CA ALA A 169 -6.57 -3.02 16.47
C ALA A 169 -7.84 -3.78 16.03
N GLY A 170 -7.80 -4.44 14.86
CA GLY A 170 -8.89 -5.30 14.36
C GLY A 170 -8.68 -6.79 14.59
N TRP A 171 -7.56 -7.18 15.17
CA TRP A 171 -7.19 -8.58 15.39
C TRP A 171 -7.32 -8.96 16.87
N SER A 172 -7.36 -10.26 17.15
CA SER A 172 -7.55 -10.76 18.51
C SER A 172 -6.64 -11.95 18.79
N GLY A 173 -6.44 -12.25 20.08
CA GLY A 173 -5.73 -13.44 20.51
C GLY A 173 -4.46 -13.14 21.33
N PRO A 174 -3.86 -14.17 21.96
CA PRO A 174 -2.69 -14.01 22.80
C PRO A 174 -1.47 -13.46 22.05
N ARG A 175 -1.25 -13.93 20.81
CA ARG A 175 -0.13 -13.51 19.96
C ARG A 175 -0.16 -12.02 19.65
N VAL A 176 -1.34 -11.52 19.25
CA VAL A 176 -1.58 -10.09 19.00
C VAL A 176 -1.32 -9.25 20.24
N ARG A 177 -1.86 -9.66 21.40
CA ARG A 177 -1.62 -8.94 22.67
C ARG A 177 -0.13 -8.89 23.02
N MET A 178 0.58 -10.01 22.90
CA MET A 178 2.01 -10.07 23.18
C MET A 178 2.82 -9.12 22.27
N PHE A 179 2.52 -9.12 20.97
CA PHE A 179 3.14 -8.21 20.01
C PHE A 179 2.88 -6.74 20.38
N LEU A 180 1.61 -6.39 20.66
CA LEU A 180 1.24 -5.03 21.04
C LEU A 180 1.89 -4.58 22.36
N THR A 181 1.96 -5.45 23.36
CA THR A 181 2.67 -5.14 24.61
C THR A 181 4.14 -4.84 24.37
N ARG A 182 4.83 -5.61 23.51
CA ARG A 182 6.21 -5.29 23.10
C ARG A 182 6.29 -3.94 22.39
N CYS A 183 5.41 -3.69 21.42
CA CYS A 183 5.37 -2.43 20.68
C CYS A 183 5.11 -1.21 21.59
N SER A 184 4.25 -1.34 22.62
CA SER A 184 3.99 -0.26 23.59
C SER A 184 5.20 0.17 24.41
N GLN A 185 6.24 -0.67 24.47
CA GLN A 185 7.49 -0.42 25.18
C GLN A 185 8.61 0.05 24.22
N ASP A 186 8.32 0.21 22.93
CA ASP A 186 9.29 0.65 21.94
C ASP A 186 9.68 2.12 22.16
N SER A 187 10.95 2.46 21.95
CA SER A 187 11.45 3.84 22.09
C SER A 187 10.96 4.76 20.98
N ARG A 188 10.49 4.22 19.85
CA ARG A 188 9.85 4.97 18.77
C ARG A 188 8.41 5.30 19.18
N GLU A 189 8.18 6.53 19.62
CA GLU A 189 6.89 7.02 20.12
C GLU A 189 5.70 6.67 19.22
N ILE A 190 5.89 6.72 17.89
CA ILE A 190 4.82 6.40 16.93
C ILE A 190 4.35 4.93 17.00
N ILE A 191 5.26 3.99 17.27
CA ILE A 191 4.93 2.56 17.41
C ILE A 191 4.28 2.32 18.77
N ALA A 192 4.84 2.90 19.83
CA ALA A 192 4.31 2.77 21.17
C ALA A 192 2.87 3.34 21.28
N ALA A 193 2.63 4.50 20.67
CA ALA A 193 1.31 5.11 20.60
C ALA A 193 0.33 4.25 19.81
N ALA A 194 0.70 3.78 18.61
CA ALA A 194 -0.15 2.91 17.80
C ALA A 194 -0.52 1.61 18.53
N ALA A 195 0.43 1.03 19.26
CA ALA A 195 0.16 -0.19 20.02
C ALA A 195 -0.76 0.06 21.21
N THR A 196 -0.61 1.19 21.89
CA THR A 196 -1.50 1.61 22.98
C THR A 196 -2.92 1.83 22.48
N ASP A 197 -3.09 2.49 21.33
CA ASP A 197 -4.39 2.64 20.69
C ASP A 197 -4.99 1.26 20.34
N ALA A 198 -4.21 0.39 19.70
CA ALA A 198 -4.67 -0.92 19.28
C ALA A 198 -5.06 -1.84 20.45
N LEU A 199 -4.36 -1.78 21.59
CA LEU A 199 -4.74 -2.49 22.82
C LEU A 199 -6.11 -2.06 23.35
N ASN A 200 -6.52 -0.83 23.07
CA ASN A 200 -7.84 -0.29 23.39
C ASN A 200 -8.87 -0.52 22.27
N GLY A 201 -8.54 -1.28 21.23
CA GLY A 201 -9.39 -1.51 20.05
C GLY A 201 -9.50 -0.29 19.13
N CYS A 202 -8.61 0.69 19.29
CA CYS A 202 -8.58 1.90 18.49
C CYS A 202 -7.52 1.80 17.40
N TYR A 203 -7.90 2.17 16.19
CA TYR A 203 -6.99 2.23 15.06
C TYR A 203 -6.07 3.47 15.06
N GLY A 204 -6.32 4.44 15.96
CA GLY A 204 -5.62 5.72 16.03
C GLY A 204 -5.98 6.70 14.90
N ASN A 205 -5.48 7.93 14.99
CA ASN A 205 -5.55 8.91 13.90
C ASN A 205 -4.33 8.74 13.00
N TYR A 206 -4.53 8.15 11.82
CA TYR A 206 -3.44 7.94 10.88
C TYR A 206 -2.89 9.26 10.36
N MET A 207 -1.60 9.47 10.52
CA MET A 207 -0.88 10.37 9.63
C MET A 207 -1.01 9.79 8.23
N SER A 208 -1.69 10.49 7.33
CA SER A 208 -1.55 10.23 5.90
C SER A 208 -0.12 10.59 5.52
N VAL A 209 0.84 9.70 5.77
CA VAL A 209 2.20 9.87 5.27
C VAL A 209 2.13 9.56 3.78
N LEU A 210 1.67 10.51 2.97
CA LEU A 210 1.80 10.57 1.52
C LEU A 210 2.06 12.01 1.09
#